data_AF-A0A8J7UL87-F1
#
_entry.id   AF-A0A8J7UL87-F1
#
_cell.length_a   1.000
_cell.length_b   1.000
_cell.length_c   1.000
_cell.angle_alpha   90.00
_cell.angle_beta   90.00
_cell.angle_gamma   90.00
#
_symmetry.space_group_name_H-M   'P 1'
#
loop_
_entity.id
_entity.type
_entity.pdbx_description
1 polymer ?
#
loop_
_entity_poly.entity_id
_entity_poly.type
_entity_poly.pdbx_seq_one_letter_code
_entity_poly.pdbx_strand_id
1 'polypeptide(L)'
;MSLARIALRIAAVEAIKGRTLVGEHVLDTPNGALDVQADGELRIGIDEKPFVAVFTDAGSADDITGRSLIENGSCVLVIEAGISQAMTELNKETGTTTLLGIGIPASDAGFEFHLDVVQRQVMDALNDPDNAWAEIYRSLHYRVTKIEVGGKRNTDDGQRLAGHQTRITLDLIQDPVRGEPIEPDSPLGMFFAAMQASGDAIYQAQATTMQGLVGGNDPDWKVLQRRHGMTAAELLALGRGPVAQDEPRETPEFTTGAYEVEGVGTGEVSG
;
A
#
# COMPACT_ATOMS: atom_id res chain seq x y z
N MET A 1 6.94 -9.85 -1.08
CA MET A 1 6.32 -9.44 0.20
C MET A 1 6.87 -8.07 0.51
N SER A 2 6.00 -7.06 0.67
CA SER A 2 6.36 -5.63 0.64
C SER A 2 5.56 -4.84 1.66
N LEU A 3 6.21 -3.89 2.34
CA LEU A 3 5.54 -2.93 3.22
C LEU A 3 4.70 -1.92 2.42
N ALA A 4 5.19 -1.47 1.25
CA ALA A 4 4.42 -0.61 0.36
C ALA A 4 3.09 -1.27 -0.07
N ARG A 5 3.07 -2.60 -0.29
CA ARG A 5 1.82 -3.34 -0.59
C ARG A 5 0.82 -3.35 0.57
N ILE A 6 1.30 -3.48 1.80
CA ILE A 6 0.45 -3.41 3.00
C ILE A 6 -0.15 -2.01 3.12
N ALA A 7 0.70 -0.98 3.01
CA ALA A 7 0.29 0.41 3.07
C ALA A 7 -0.71 0.76 1.97
N LEU A 8 -0.46 0.29 0.73
CA LEU A 8 -1.32 0.54 -0.43
C LEU A 8 -2.74 0.03 -0.16
N ARG A 9 -2.86 -1.21 0.32
CA ARG A 9 -4.15 -1.85 0.58
C ARG A 9 -4.93 -1.12 1.68
N ILE A 10 -4.27 -0.84 2.80
CA ILE A 10 -4.90 -0.16 3.95
C ILE A 10 -5.31 1.26 3.55
N ALA A 11 -4.43 2.00 2.88
CA ALA A 11 -4.75 3.35 2.39
C ALA A 11 -5.91 3.36 1.40
N ALA A 12 -6.00 2.37 0.49
CA ALA A 12 -7.14 2.23 -0.40
C ALA A 12 -8.44 1.95 0.36
N VAL A 13 -8.43 1.05 1.36
CA VAL A 13 -9.60 0.77 2.21
C VAL A 13 -10.10 2.03 2.90
N GLU A 14 -9.21 2.73 3.61
CA GLU A 14 -9.56 3.95 4.35
C GLU A 14 -9.96 5.10 3.42
N ALA A 15 -9.39 5.15 2.22
CA ALA A 15 -9.81 6.12 1.21
C ALA A 15 -11.25 5.87 0.74
N ILE A 16 -11.71 4.62 0.67
CA ILE A 16 -13.04 4.26 0.14
C ILE A 16 -14.13 4.35 1.22
N LYS A 17 -13.80 4.07 2.49
CA LYS A 17 -14.75 4.09 3.61
C LYS A 17 -15.55 5.38 3.66
N GLY A 18 -16.88 5.23 3.79
CA GLY A 18 -17.83 6.34 3.91
C GLY A 18 -18.08 7.14 2.63
N ARG A 19 -17.43 6.80 1.50
CA ARG A 19 -17.48 7.60 0.25
C ARG A 19 -18.21 6.92 -0.89
N THR A 20 -18.84 5.77 -0.64
CA THR A 20 -19.59 5.01 -1.63
C THR A 20 -20.97 4.64 -1.08
N LEU A 21 -21.83 4.10 -1.92
CA LEU A 21 -23.14 3.57 -1.50
C LEU A 21 -23.04 2.40 -0.51
N VAL A 22 -21.87 1.77 -0.35
CA VAL A 22 -21.66 0.74 0.68
C VAL A 22 -21.29 1.32 2.06
N GLY A 23 -21.13 2.65 2.16
CA GLY A 23 -20.79 3.35 3.38
C GLY A 23 -19.47 2.88 3.97
N GLU A 24 -19.48 2.51 5.25
CA GLU A 24 -18.31 2.01 5.99
C GLU A 24 -17.98 0.53 5.70
N HIS A 25 -18.81 -0.18 4.92
CA HIS A 25 -18.66 -1.62 4.69
C HIS A 25 -17.60 -1.92 3.62
N VAL A 26 -16.36 -1.52 3.94
CA VAL A 26 -15.16 -1.73 3.13
C VAL A 26 -14.23 -2.68 3.88
N LEU A 27 -13.91 -3.80 3.24
CA LEU A 27 -13.20 -4.92 3.85
C LEU A 27 -11.73 -4.94 3.39
N ASP A 28 -10.81 -4.99 4.35
CA ASP A 28 -9.43 -5.43 4.10
C ASP A 28 -9.41 -6.97 4.20
N THR A 29 -9.34 -7.66 3.06
CA THR A 29 -9.31 -9.13 3.00
C THR A 29 -7.99 -9.61 2.37
N PRO A 30 -7.39 -10.71 2.84
CA PRO A 30 -6.19 -11.25 2.20
C PRO A 30 -6.50 -12.00 0.89
N ASN A 31 -7.69 -12.57 0.72
CA ASN A 31 -7.98 -13.57 -0.33
C ASN A 31 -9.24 -13.25 -1.17
N GLY A 32 -9.69 -11.99 -1.21
CA GLY A 32 -10.96 -11.61 -1.83
C GLY A 32 -12.17 -11.95 -0.95
N ALA A 33 -13.35 -11.53 -1.42
CA ALA A 33 -14.63 -11.75 -0.73
C ALA A 33 -15.67 -12.43 -1.63
N LEU A 34 -15.36 -12.61 -2.93
CA LEU A 34 -16.22 -13.26 -3.91
C LEU A 34 -15.86 -14.73 -4.20
N ASP A 35 -14.98 -15.36 -3.41
CA ASP A 35 -14.56 -16.76 -3.60
C ASP A 35 -15.21 -17.71 -2.58
N VAL A 36 -15.52 -18.94 -3.02
CA VAL A 36 -16.06 -20.02 -2.17
C VAL A 36 -14.89 -20.72 -1.50
N GLN A 37 -14.87 -20.75 -0.17
CA GLN A 37 -13.83 -21.49 0.54
C GLN A 37 -14.03 -23.00 0.42
N ALA A 38 -13.00 -23.77 0.77
CA ALA A 38 -13.02 -25.22 0.73
C ALA A 38 -14.09 -25.87 1.66
N ASP A 39 -14.69 -25.09 2.56
CA ASP A 39 -15.81 -25.46 3.42
C ASP A 39 -17.19 -25.22 2.78
N GLY A 40 -17.24 -24.62 1.58
CA GLY A 40 -18.48 -24.31 0.87
C GLY A 40 -19.21 -23.07 1.38
N GLU A 41 -18.65 -22.31 2.33
CA GLU A 41 -19.30 -21.09 2.79
C GLU A 41 -18.81 -19.87 2.00
N LEU A 42 -19.76 -19.20 1.34
CA LEU A 42 -19.55 -17.87 0.81
C LEU A 42 -19.42 -16.91 2.00
N ARG A 43 -18.23 -16.31 2.20
CA ARG A 43 -18.10 -15.16 3.11
C ARG A 43 -18.76 -13.94 2.48
N ILE A 44 -20.09 -13.91 2.55
CA ILE A 44 -20.82 -12.66 2.45
C ILE A 44 -20.40 -11.81 3.65
N GLY A 45 -20.09 -10.54 3.42
CA GLY A 45 -19.72 -9.59 4.47
C GLY A 45 -20.60 -9.78 5.71
N ILE A 46 -19.97 -9.71 6.88
CA ILE A 46 -20.43 -10.21 8.20
C ILE A 46 -21.85 -9.72 8.60
N ASP A 47 -22.41 -8.72 7.91
CA ASP A 47 -23.63 -7.99 8.28
C ASP A 47 -24.74 -7.92 7.21
N GLU A 48 -24.81 -8.83 6.22
CA GLU A 48 -25.87 -8.82 5.17
C GLU A 48 -26.02 -7.46 4.44
N LYS A 49 -24.91 -6.74 4.24
CA LYS A 49 -24.89 -5.44 3.55
C LYS A 49 -24.04 -5.50 2.26
N PRO A 50 -24.36 -4.67 1.24
CA PRO A 50 -23.48 -4.50 0.10
C PRO A 50 -22.09 -4.06 0.58
N PHE A 51 -21.03 -4.49 -0.11
CA PHE A 51 -19.66 -4.30 0.36
C PHE A 51 -18.70 -3.97 -0.78
N VAL A 52 -17.55 -3.40 -0.39
CA VAL A 52 -16.34 -3.33 -1.21
C VAL A 52 -15.23 -4.07 -0.48
N ALA A 53 -14.57 -5.03 -1.12
CA ALA A 53 -13.43 -5.74 -0.57
C ALA A 53 -12.17 -5.35 -1.35
N VAL A 54 -11.09 -5.05 -0.63
CA VAL A 54 -9.82 -4.60 -1.23
C VAL A 54 -8.72 -5.54 -0.80
N PHE A 55 -7.92 -5.98 -1.77
CA PHE A 55 -6.75 -6.82 -1.53
C PHE A 55 -5.66 -6.61 -2.55
N THR A 56 -4.44 -7.07 -2.25
CA THR A 56 -3.35 -7.10 -3.23
C THR A 56 -3.10 -8.52 -3.66
N ASP A 57 -2.95 -8.74 -4.97
CA ASP A 57 -2.75 -10.07 -5.55
C ASP A 57 -1.30 -10.23 -6.06
N ALA A 58 -1.09 -10.60 -7.32
CA ALA A 58 0.23 -10.77 -7.90
C ALA A 58 1.08 -9.50 -7.79
N GLY A 59 2.38 -9.69 -7.57
CA GLY A 59 3.36 -8.63 -7.73
C GLY A 59 4.69 -9.21 -8.22
N SER A 60 5.39 -8.44 -9.03
CA SER A 60 6.65 -8.82 -9.66
C SER A 60 7.57 -7.61 -9.79
N ALA A 61 8.85 -7.81 -9.52
CA ALA A 61 9.89 -6.85 -9.87
C ALA A 61 10.74 -7.48 -10.97
N ASP A 62 10.82 -6.78 -12.10
CA ASP A 62 11.63 -7.15 -13.25
C ASP A 62 12.86 -6.23 -13.33
N ASP A 63 13.84 -6.58 -14.17
CA ASP A 63 15.06 -5.79 -14.40
C ASP A 63 15.86 -5.46 -13.12
N ILE A 64 15.76 -6.32 -12.09
CA ILE A 64 16.49 -6.15 -10.83
C ILE A 64 17.99 -6.17 -11.10
N THR A 65 18.67 -5.08 -10.76
CA THR A 65 20.12 -4.99 -10.86
C THR A 65 20.79 -5.45 -9.57
N GLY A 66 21.77 -6.34 -9.69
CA GLY A 66 22.56 -6.82 -8.55
C GLY A 66 21.79 -7.79 -7.65
N ARG A 67 21.79 -7.54 -6.33
CA ARG A 67 21.15 -8.39 -5.31
C ARG A 67 20.19 -7.61 -4.41
N SER A 68 19.58 -6.55 -4.92
CA SER A 68 18.53 -5.81 -4.21
C SER A 68 17.31 -6.71 -3.99
N LEU A 69 16.78 -6.73 -2.76
CA LEU A 69 15.56 -7.44 -2.39
C LEU A 69 14.43 -6.50 -1.94
N ILE A 70 14.63 -5.19 -2.09
CA ILE A 70 13.66 -4.16 -1.72
C ILE A 70 12.85 -3.64 -2.92
N GLU A 71 13.15 -4.13 -4.13
CA GLU A 71 12.42 -3.77 -5.34
C GLU A 71 11.02 -4.42 -5.34
N ASN A 72 9.98 -3.62 -5.49
CA ASN A 72 8.58 -4.04 -5.53
C ASN A 72 8.06 -4.21 -6.96
N GLY A 73 8.39 -3.26 -7.85
CA GLY A 73 7.94 -3.28 -9.24
C GLY A 73 6.42 -3.21 -9.37
N SER A 74 5.85 -4.09 -10.20
CA SER A 74 4.42 -4.18 -10.47
C SER A 74 3.66 -4.87 -9.33
N CYS A 75 2.48 -4.37 -9.00
CA CYS A 75 1.54 -4.97 -8.07
C CYS A 75 0.11 -4.82 -8.58
N VAL A 76 -0.72 -5.84 -8.36
CA VAL A 76 -2.16 -5.78 -8.65
C VAL A 76 -2.93 -5.47 -7.38
N LEU A 77 -3.60 -4.31 -7.34
CA LEU A 77 -4.66 -4.02 -6.40
C LEU A 77 -5.98 -4.55 -6.96
N VAL A 78 -6.68 -5.36 -6.18
CA VAL A 78 -7.97 -5.92 -6.55
C VAL A 78 -9.05 -5.32 -5.66
N ILE A 79 -10.12 -4.87 -6.29
CA ILE A 79 -11.30 -4.28 -5.69
C ILE A 79 -12.49 -5.12 -6.13
N GLU A 80 -13.22 -5.69 -5.18
CA GLU A 80 -14.41 -6.48 -5.41
C GLU A 80 -15.62 -5.79 -4.78
N ALA A 81 -16.63 -5.43 -5.58
CA ALA A 81 -17.91 -4.96 -5.08
C ALA A 81 -18.92 -6.11 -5.12
N GLY A 82 -19.74 -6.27 -4.08
CA GLY A 82 -20.70 -7.36 -3.98
C GLY A 82 -22.06 -6.92 -3.44
N ILE A 83 -23.12 -7.45 -4.03
CA ILE A 83 -24.51 -7.29 -3.57
C ILE A 83 -25.30 -8.59 -3.80
N SER A 84 -26.22 -8.92 -2.89
CA SER A 84 -27.11 -10.07 -2.99
C SER A 84 -28.55 -9.70 -2.66
N GLN A 85 -29.50 -10.61 -2.93
CA GLN A 85 -30.91 -10.42 -2.55
C GLN A 85 -31.12 -10.26 -1.04
N ALA A 86 -30.27 -10.86 -0.21
CA ALA A 86 -30.34 -10.69 1.24
C ALA A 86 -30.02 -9.24 1.68
N MET A 87 -29.37 -8.47 0.82
CA MET A 87 -28.90 -7.11 1.07
C MET A 87 -29.87 -6.06 0.54
N THR A 88 -31.18 -6.30 0.68
CA THR A 88 -32.24 -5.44 0.14
C THR A 88 -33.24 -5.07 1.22
N GLU A 89 -33.93 -3.95 1.03
CA GLU A 89 -34.90 -3.43 2.00
C GLU A 89 -36.32 -3.50 1.43
N LEU A 90 -37.27 -4.02 2.21
CA LEU A 90 -38.68 -3.98 1.86
C LEU A 90 -39.26 -2.59 2.16
N ASN A 91 -39.63 -1.86 1.11
CA ASN A 91 -40.40 -0.63 1.28
C ASN A 91 -41.82 -0.99 1.75
N LYS A 92 -42.14 -0.66 3.02
CA LYS A 92 -43.42 -1.00 3.65
C LYS A 92 -44.61 -0.24 3.07
N GLU A 93 -44.40 0.89 2.41
CA GLU A 93 -45.47 1.70 1.81
C GLU A 93 -45.84 1.20 0.41
N THR A 94 -44.87 0.78 -0.39
CA THR A 94 -45.09 0.33 -1.77
C THR A 94 -45.11 -1.19 -1.93
N GLY A 95 -44.70 -1.94 -0.90
CA GLY A 95 -44.54 -3.39 -0.94
C GLY A 95 -43.39 -3.86 -1.86
N THR A 96 -42.56 -2.94 -2.34
CA THR A 96 -41.47 -3.24 -3.28
C THR A 96 -40.15 -3.41 -2.54
N THR A 97 -39.42 -4.47 -2.83
CA THR A 97 -38.05 -4.66 -2.33
C THR A 97 -37.09 -3.80 -3.16
N THR A 98 -36.33 -2.94 -2.49
CA THR A 98 -35.38 -2.00 -3.12
C THR A 98 -33.97 -2.19 -2.60
N LEU A 99 -32.99 -1.75 -3.38
CA LEU A 99 -31.59 -1.70 -2.97
C LEU A 99 -31.40 -0.68 -1.84
N LEU A 100 -30.64 -1.07 -0.82
CA LEU A 100 -30.30 -0.22 0.33
C LEU A 100 -29.75 1.13 -0.16
N GLY A 101 -30.30 2.22 0.37
CA GLY A 101 -29.80 3.59 0.20
C GLY A 101 -30.14 4.29 -1.12
N ILE A 102 -30.69 3.62 -2.14
CA ILE A 102 -30.95 4.24 -3.46
C ILE A 102 -32.35 4.01 -4.03
N GLY A 103 -33.20 3.20 -3.39
CA GLY A 103 -34.62 3.06 -3.76
C GLY A 103 -34.87 2.39 -5.12
N ILE A 104 -33.86 1.78 -5.72
CA ILE A 104 -33.96 1.04 -6.99
C ILE A 104 -34.54 -0.34 -6.73
N PRO A 105 -35.48 -0.86 -7.54
CA PRO A 105 -36.00 -2.22 -7.36
C PRO A 105 -34.92 -3.29 -7.36
N ALA A 106 -35.01 -4.23 -6.42
CA ALA A 106 -34.13 -5.39 -6.32
C ALA A 106 -34.36 -6.35 -7.49
N SER A 107 -33.59 -6.15 -8.54
CA SER A 107 -33.63 -6.87 -9.82
C SER A 107 -32.20 -7.02 -10.34
N ASP A 108 -31.97 -7.93 -11.28
CA ASP A 108 -30.64 -8.11 -11.89
C ASP A 108 -30.11 -6.80 -12.49
N ALA A 109 -30.95 -6.04 -13.21
CA ALA A 109 -30.56 -4.74 -13.76
C ALA A 109 -30.26 -3.69 -12.67
N GLY A 110 -30.99 -3.73 -11.56
CA GLY A 110 -30.73 -2.87 -10.41
C GLY A 110 -29.40 -3.21 -9.74
N PHE A 111 -29.08 -4.50 -9.57
CA PHE A 111 -27.81 -4.94 -8.99
C PHE A 111 -26.62 -4.52 -9.85
N GLU A 112 -26.68 -4.73 -11.17
CA GLU A 112 -25.61 -4.31 -12.09
C GLU A 112 -25.42 -2.78 -12.04
N PHE A 113 -26.52 -2.00 -12.07
CA PHE A 113 -26.44 -0.54 -11.92
C PHE A 113 -25.79 -0.12 -10.59
N HIS A 114 -26.17 -0.76 -9.49
CA HIS A 114 -25.57 -0.48 -8.18
C HIS A 114 -24.07 -0.76 -8.18
N LEU A 115 -23.64 -1.90 -8.75
CA LEU A 115 -22.23 -2.27 -8.83
C LEU A 115 -21.44 -1.30 -9.69
N ASP A 116 -21.97 -0.88 -10.85
CA ASP A 116 -21.34 0.13 -11.71
C ASP A 116 -21.17 1.48 -11.00
N VAL A 117 -22.19 1.92 -10.27
CA VAL A 117 -22.14 3.17 -9.49
C VAL A 117 -21.11 3.06 -8.37
N VAL A 118 -21.11 1.97 -7.61
CA VAL A 118 -20.14 1.76 -6.52
C VAL A 118 -18.72 1.73 -7.08
N GLN A 119 -18.46 1.03 -8.19
CA GLN A 119 -17.15 1.03 -8.83
C GLN A 119 -16.71 2.41 -9.27
N ARG A 120 -17.61 3.21 -9.85
CA ARG A 120 -17.30 4.61 -10.21
C ARG A 120 -16.91 5.43 -8.97
N GLN A 121 -17.70 5.31 -7.89
CA GLN A 121 -17.43 6.02 -6.64
C GLN A 121 -16.12 5.59 -6.00
N VAL A 122 -15.73 4.31 -6.10
CA VAL A 122 -14.42 3.85 -5.64
C VAL A 122 -13.29 4.57 -6.40
N MET A 123 -13.40 4.68 -7.73
CA MET A 123 -12.37 5.39 -8.52
C MET A 123 -12.29 6.88 -8.16
N ASP A 124 -13.44 7.51 -7.90
CA ASP A 124 -13.50 8.90 -7.45
C ASP A 124 -12.88 9.04 -6.04
N ALA A 125 -13.18 8.13 -5.10
CA ALA A 125 -12.64 8.16 -3.74
C ALA A 125 -11.12 7.96 -3.69
N LEU A 126 -10.56 7.08 -4.53
CA LEU A 126 -9.10 6.87 -4.64
C LEU A 126 -8.37 8.07 -5.28
N ASN A 127 -9.08 8.91 -6.03
CA ASN A 127 -8.54 10.11 -6.67
C ASN A 127 -8.98 11.42 -6.00
N ASP A 128 -9.62 11.34 -4.83
CA ASP A 128 -10.08 12.51 -4.10
C ASP A 128 -8.86 13.30 -3.55
N PRO A 129 -8.66 14.57 -3.95
CA PRO A 129 -7.56 15.39 -3.46
C PRO A 129 -7.79 15.87 -2.01
N ASP A 130 -9.03 15.89 -1.54
CA ASP A 130 -9.39 16.36 -0.19
C ASP A 130 -9.37 15.21 0.83
N ASN A 131 -9.05 14.00 0.39
CA ASN A 131 -8.94 12.80 1.20
C ASN A 131 -7.47 12.43 1.48
N ALA A 132 -7.04 12.60 2.73
CA ALA A 132 -5.67 12.29 3.15
C ALA A 132 -5.25 10.83 2.88
N TRP A 133 -6.16 9.87 3.03
CA TRP A 133 -5.86 8.46 2.72
C TRP A 133 -5.72 8.21 1.23
N ALA A 134 -6.47 8.94 0.40
CA ALA A 134 -6.33 8.87 -1.04
C ALA A 134 -5.01 9.49 -1.51
N GLU A 135 -4.55 10.56 -0.86
CA GLU A 135 -3.21 11.13 -1.11
C GLU A 135 -2.10 10.13 -0.76
N ILE A 136 -2.19 9.48 0.41
CA ILE A 136 -1.26 8.40 0.80
C ILE A 136 -1.29 7.28 -0.25
N TYR A 137 -2.47 6.79 -0.62
CA TYR A 137 -2.64 5.76 -1.65
C TYR A 137 -1.91 6.13 -2.96
N ARG A 138 -2.14 7.34 -3.49
CA ARG A 138 -1.53 7.80 -4.74
C ARG A 138 -0.01 7.95 -4.62
N SER A 139 0.49 8.31 -3.44
CA SER A 139 1.94 8.47 -3.20
C SER A 139 2.72 7.15 -3.15
N LEU A 140 2.03 6.01 -2.97
CA LEU A 140 2.65 4.69 -2.85
C LEU A 140 2.94 4.01 -4.19
N HIS A 141 2.55 4.62 -5.30
CA HIS A 141 2.81 4.11 -6.65
C HIS A 141 3.23 5.22 -7.62
N TYR A 142 4.08 4.89 -8.59
CA TYR A 142 4.51 5.84 -9.61
C TYR A 142 3.47 6.05 -10.70
N ARG A 143 2.72 5.00 -11.05
CA ARG A 143 1.68 5.04 -12.09
C ARG A 143 0.75 3.83 -12.05
N VAL A 144 -0.41 3.99 -12.66
CA VAL A 144 -1.30 2.90 -13.07
C VAL A 144 -0.87 2.42 -14.45
N THR A 145 -0.60 1.12 -14.61
CA THR A 145 -0.17 0.52 -15.89
C THR A 145 -1.30 -0.22 -16.60
N LYS A 146 -2.29 -0.70 -15.86
CA LYS A 146 -3.45 -1.43 -16.41
C LYS A 146 -4.64 -1.35 -15.48
N ILE A 147 -5.84 -1.27 -16.06
CA ILE A 147 -7.11 -1.45 -15.34
C ILE A 147 -7.92 -2.51 -16.10
N GLU A 148 -8.36 -3.54 -15.38
CA GLU A 148 -9.25 -4.58 -15.88
C GLU A 148 -10.52 -4.62 -15.04
N VAL A 149 -11.67 -4.75 -15.70
CA VAL A 149 -12.96 -4.85 -15.02
C VAL A 149 -13.67 -6.08 -15.54
N GLY A 150 -14.24 -6.88 -14.65
CA GLY A 150 -15.04 -8.05 -15.01
C GLY A 150 -16.08 -8.37 -13.96
N GLY A 151 -17.17 -9.01 -14.37
CA GLY A 151 -18.17 -9.54 -13.47
C GLY A 151 -17.70 -10.84 -12.81
N LYS A 152 -18.01 -10.99 -11.52
CA LYS A 152 -17.96 -12.26 -10.78
C LYS A 152 -19.37 -12.60 -10.33
N ARG A 153 -19.84 -13.77 -10.74
CA ARG A 153 -21.15 -14.30 -10.32
C ARG A 153 -20.90 -15.62 -9.64
N ASN A 154 -21.52 -15.80 -8.48
CA ASN A 154 -21.54 -17.09 -7.84
C ASN A 154 -22.98 -17.59 -7.74
N THR A 155 -23.18 -18.85 -8.11
CA THR A 155 -24.47 -19.54 -8.13
C THR A 155 -24.49 -20.84 -7.34
N ASP A 156 -23.36 -21.25 -6.74
CA ASP A 156 -23.18 -22.65 -6.34
C ASP A 156 -23.89 -23.04 -5.04
N ASP A 157 -24.28 -22.09 -4.18
CA ASP A 157 -24.95 -22.40 -2.88
C ASP A 157 -26.32 -21.73 -2.67
N GLY A 158 -27.04 -21.44 -3.75
CA GLY A 158 -28.42 -20.90 -3.67
C GLY A 158 -28.54 -19.43 -3.26
N GLN A 159 -27.47 -18.80 -2.75
CA GLN A 159 -27.36 -17.35 -2.65
C GLN A 159 -26.79 -16.77 -3.95
N ARG A 160 -27.63 -16.06 -4.71
CA ARG A 160 -27.17 -15.29 -5.88
C ARG A 160 -26.41 -14.05 -5.41
N LEU A 161 -25.09 -14.11 -5.48
CA LEU A 161 -24.21 -12.95 -5.31
C LEU A 161 -23.86 -12.38 -6.69
N ALA A 162 -24.22 -11.13 -6.91
CA ALA A 162 -23.73 -10.34 -8.02
C ALA A 162 -22.51 -9.54 -7.54
N GLY A 163 -21.41 -9.60 -8.28
CA GLY A 163 -20.24 -8.80 -7.96
C GLY A 163 -19.47 -8.37 -9.18
N HIS A 164 -18.76 -7.27 -9.04
CA HIS A 164 -17.77 -6.82 -10.01
C HIS A 164 -16.39 -6.86 -9.38
N GLN A 165 -15.40 -7.24 -10.17
CA GLN A 165 -13.98 -7.16 -9.82
C GLN A 165 -13.31 -6.12 -10.72
N THR A 166 -12.61 -5.18 -10.10
CA THR A 166 -11.64 -4.30 -10.75
C THR A 166 -10.24 -4.71 -10.32
N ARG A 167 -9.35 -4.90 -11.28
CA ARG A 167 -7.93 -5.18 -11.05
C ARG A 167 -7.14 -3.99 -11.59
N ILE A 168 -6.38 -3.32 -10.73
CA ILE A 168 -5.54 -2.18 -11.05
C ILE A 168 -4.09 -2.61 -10.91
N THR A 169 -3.35 -2.66 -12.01
CA THR A 169 -1.91 -2.91 -11.99
C THR A 169 -1.19 -1.58 -11.80
N LEU A 170 -0.30 -1.54 -10.81
CA LEU A 170 0.41 -0.36 -10.32
C LEU A 170 1.91 -0.64 -10.28
N ASP A 171 2.73 0.36 -10.65
CA ASP A 171 4.17 0.32 -10.37
C ASP A 171 4.41 0.94 -8.99
N LEU A 172 4.73 0.11 -8.00
CA LEU A 172 4.90 0.52 -6.61
C LEU A 172 6.24 1.22 -6.36
N ILE A 173 6.26 2.08 -5.34
CA ILE A 173 7.51 2.57 -4.76
C ILE A 173 8.32 1.42 -4.15
N GLN A 174 9.63 1.62 -3.97
CA GLN A 174 10.47 0.65 -3.28
C GLN A 174 10.29 0.72 -1.78
N ASP A 175 10.47 -0.42 -1.11
CA ASP A 175 10.47 -0.45 0.34
C ASP A 175 11.71 0.29 0.87
N PRO A 176 11.58 1.11 1.93
CA PRO A 176 12.72 1.78 2.54
C PRO A 176 13.65 0.74 3.18
N VAL A 177 14.94 1.02 3.14
CA VAL A 177 15.96 0.12 3.68
C VAL A 177 16.00 0.28 5.21
N ARG A 178 16.11 -0.84 5.92
CA ARG A 178 16.38 -0.82 7.36
C ARG A 178 17.67 -0.07 7.67
N GLY A 179 17.63 0.79 8.67
CA GLY A 179 18.76 1.59 9.13
C GLY A 179 18.76 3.03 8.59
N GLU A 180 17.92 3.35 7.62
CA GLU A 180 17.76 4.72 7.11
C GLU A 180 16.59 5.41 7.82
N PRO A 181 16.69 6.70 8.19
CA PRO A 181 15.57 7.42 8.77
C PRO A 181 14.39 7.46 7.78
N ILE A 182 13.18 7.35 8.32
CA ILE A 182 11.96 7.53 7.52
C ILE A 182 11.59 9.01 7.58
N GLU A 183 11.69 9.68 6.43
CA GLU A 183 11.27 11.08 6.31
C GLU A 183 9.76 11.19 6.59
N PRO A 184 9.30 12.13 7.44
CA PRO A 184 7.89 12.28 7.79
C PRO A 184 6.97 12.47 6.59
N ASP A 185 7.44 13.21 5.58
CA ASP A 185 6.68 13.52 4.37
C ASP A 185 6.85 12.45 3.26
N SER A 186 7.60 11.38 3.52
CA SER A 186 7.65 10.24 2.60
C SER A 186 6.32 9.48 2.60
N PRO A 187 5.96 8.74 1.53
CA PRO A 187 4.73 7.96 1.47
C PRO A 187 4.48 7.06 2.69
N LEU A 188 5.51 6.37 3.17
CA LEU A 188 5.41 5.54 4.38
C LEU A 188 5.42 6.36 5.68
N GLY A 189 6.12 7.51 5.71
CA GLY A 189 6.04 8.44 6.83
C GLY A 189 4.61 8.95 7.05
N MET A 190 3.98 9.43 5.97
CA MET A 190 2.58 9.86 5.97
C MET A 190 1.63 8.73 6.37
N PHE A 191 1.84 7.53 5.83
CA PHE A 191 1.06 6.33 6.19
C PHE A 191 1.17 6.00 7.68
N PHE A 192 2.38 5.95 8.24
CA PHE A 192 2.56 5.66 9.66
C PHE A 192 1.94 6.73 10.54
N ALA A 193 2.06 8.01 10.18
CA ALA A 193 1.41 9.10 10.89
C ALA A 193 -0.12 8.95 10.90
N ALA A 194 -0.72 8.63 9.74
CA ALA A 194 -2.16 8.41 9.62
C ALA A 194 -2.63 7.21 10.46
N MET A 195 -1.90 6.09 10.43
CA MET A 195 -2.19 4.90 11.24
C MET A 195 -2.13 5.20 12.74
N GLN A 196 -1.13 5.96 13.18
CA GLN A 196 -1.00 6.35 14.60
C GLN A 196 -2.13 7.30 15.04
N ALA A 197 -2.54 8.22 14.16
CA ALA A 197 -3.60 9.19 14.41
C ALA A 197 -5.03 8.61 14.32
N SER A 198 -5.19 7.40 13.79
CA SER A 198 -6.51 6.76 13.57
C SER A 198 -7.31 6.50 14.86
N GLY A 199 -6.62 6.36 16.00
CA GLY A 199 -7.22 5.91 17.27
C GLY A 199 -7.53 4.41 17.32
N ASP A 200 -7.24 3.65 16.27
CA ASP A 200 -7.38 2.19 16.24
C ASP A 200 -6.11 1.53 16.78
N ALA A 201 -6.24 0.76 17.86
CA ALA A 201 -5.13 0.07 18.51
C ALA A 201 -4.45 -0.96 17.60
N ILE A 202 -5.18 -1.58 16.67
CA ILE A 202 -4.63 -2.51 15.68
C ILE A 202 -3.75 -1.72 14.71
N TYR A 203 -4.22 -0.57 14.22
CA TYR A 203 -3.43 0.27 13.31
C TYR A 203 -2.17 0.82 13.99
N GLN A 204 -2.27 1.25 15.24
CA GLN A 204 -1.11 1.69 16.03
C GLN A 204 -0.08 0.57 16.23
N ALA A 205 -0.54 -0.66 16.52
CA ALA A 205 0.33 -1.82 16.67
C ALA A 205 0.99 -2.23 15.33
N GLN A 206 0.23 -2.20 14.22
CA GLN A 206 0.75 -2.46 12.88
C GLN A 206 1.79 -1.42 12.48
N ALA A 207 1.50 -0.13 12.66
CA ALA A 207 2.45 0.95 12.38
C ALA A 207 3.74 0.78 13.17
N THR A 208 3.64 0.53 14.48
CA THR A 208 4.81 0.29 15.35
C THR A 208 5.63 -0.91 14.86
N THR A 209 4.95 -2.00 14.48
CA THR A 209 5.62 -3.21 13.97
C THR A 209 6.34 -2.93 12.65
N MET A 210 5.67 -2.28 11.69
CA MET A 210 6.25 -1.94 10.39
C MET A 210 7.42 -0.96 10.55
N GLN A 211 7.28 0.06 11.40
CA GLN A 211 8.35 1.01 11.73
C GLN A 211 9.56 0.32 12.35
N GLY A 212 9.40 -0.77 13.11
CA GLY A 212 10.52 -1.53 13.66
C GLY A 212 11.27 -2.39 12.62
N LEU A 213 10.64 -2.69 11.47
CA LEU A 213 11.27 -3.44 10.38
C LEU A 213 12.14 -2.54 9.49
N VAL A 214 11.75 -1.28 9.36
CA VAL A 214 12.47 -0.24 8.61
C VAL A 214 12.99 0.83 9.57
N GLY A 215 13.45 1.98 9.07
CA GLY A 215 13.90 3.04 9.96
C GLY A 215 15.28 2.78 10.59
N GLY A 216 15.90 3.82 11.11
CA GLY A 216 17.12 3.73 11.91
C GLY A 216 18.06 4.90 11.66
N ASN A 217 19.29 4.76 12.15
CA ASN A 217 20.38 5.70 11.92
C ASN A 217 21.70 4.90 11.77
N ASP A 218 21.64 3.85 10.96
CA ASP A 218 22.81 3.04 10.66
C ASP A 218 23.77 3.85 9.78
N PRO A 219 25.09 3.64 9.92
CA PRO A 219 26.07 4.25 9.02
C PRO A 219 25.77 3.96 7.54
N ASP A 220 26.02 4.94 6.67
CA ASP A 220 25.74 4.88 5.22
C ASP A 220 26.22 3.60 4.55
N TRP A 221 27.38 3.06 4.97
CA TRP A 221 27.92 1.84 4.40
C TRP A 221 27.05 0.61 4.67
N LYS A 222 26.39 0.51 5.82
CA LYS A 222 25.44 -0.58 6.15
C LYS A 222 24.17 -0.44 5.33
N VAL A 223 23.68 0.79 5.20
CA VAL A 223 22.50 1.10 4.38
C VAL A 223 22.77 0.73 2.92
N LEU A 224 23.90 1.20 2.36
CA LEU A 224 24.36 0.89 1.01
C LEU A 224 24.53 -0.63 0.82
N GLN A 225 25.10 -1.31 1.82
CA GLN A 225 25.27 -2.77 1.79
C GLN A 225 23.94 -3.49 1.61
N ARG A 226 22.95 -3.15 2.44
CA ARG A 226 21.62 -3.78 2.43
C ARG A 226 20.85 -3.44 1.15
N ARG A 227 20.90 -2.18 0.74
CA ARG A 227 20.21 -1.67 -0.45
C ARG A 227 20.56 -2.45 -1.71
N HIS A 228 21.84 -2.80 -1.89
CA HIS A 228 22.31 -3.49 -3.09
C HIS A 228 22.64 -4.97 -2.88
N GLY A 229 22.48 -5.48 -1.65
CA GLY A 229 22.89 -6.84 -1.29
C GLY A 229 24.40 -7.08 -1.46
N MET A 230 25.23 -6.07 -1.20
CA MET A 230 26.69 -6.17 -1.35
C MET A 230 27.33 -7.01 -0.23
N THR A 231 28.41 -7.71 -0.55
CA THR A 231 29.26 -8.31 0.50
C THR A 231 30.19 -7.25 1.10
N ALA A 232 30.71 -7.51 2.30
CA ALA A 232 31.67 -6.60 2.94
C ALA A 232 32.94 -6.41 2.09
N ALA A 233 33.40 -7.47 1.40
CA ALA A 233 34.57 -7.44 0.54
C ALA A 233 34.36 -6.56 -0.71
N GLU A 234 33.17 -6.61 -1.31
CA GLU A 234 32.82 -5.75 -2.46
C GLU A 234 32.75 -4.27 -2.04
N LEU A 235 32.13 -3.98 -0.90
CA LEU A 235 32.09 -2.63 -0.35
C LEU A 235 33.50 -2.08 -0.08
N LEU A 236 34.37 -2.92 0.50
CA LEU A 236 35.77 -2.56 0.73
C LEU A 236 36.50 -2.31 -0.59
N ALA A 237 36.31 -3.17 -1.60
CA ALA A 237 36.91 -3.02 -2.93
C ALA A 237 36.45 -1.75 -3.65
N LEU A 238 35.22 -1.28 -3.38
CA LEU A 238 34.67 -0.01 -3.87
C LEU A 238 35.08 1.20 -3.03
N GLY A 239 35.85 1.02 -1.95
CA GLY A 239 36.23 2.10 -1.04
C GLY A 239 35.06 2.64 -0.21
N ARG A 240 33.96 1.88 -0.08
CA ARG A 240 32.74 2.26 0.66
C ARG A 240 32.55 1.47 1.95
N GLY A 241 33.27 0.35 2.12
CA GLY A 241 33.26 -0.48 3.33
C GLY A 241 34.00 0.17 4.51
N PRO A 242 33.78 -0.31 5.75
CA PRO A 242 34.60 0.12 6.87
C PRO A 242 36.06 -0.32 6.64
N VAL A 243 37.00 0.60 6.81
CA VAL A 243 38.43 0.24 6.85
C VAL A 243 38.69 -0.34 8.23
N ALA A 244 39.45 -1.42 8.34
CA ALA A 244 39.68 -2.12 9.61
C ALA A 244 40.28 -1.24 10.72
N GLN A 245 40.79 -0.04 10.39
CA GLN A 245 41.39 0.93 11.30
C GLN A 245 40.51 2.17 11.53
N ASP A 246 39.35 2.27 10.87
CA ASP A 246 38.44 3.43 10.88
C ASP A 246 36.97 2.96 11.00
N GLU A 247 36.68 2.22 12.07
CA GLU A 247 35.31 1.87 12.46
C GLU A 247 34.44 3.06 12.87
N PRO A 248 34.91 4.08 13.63
CA PRO A 248 34.06 5.15 14.10
C PRO A 248 33.72 6.19 13.02
N ARG A 249 34.55 6.32 11.97
CA ARG A 249 34.37 7.30 10.87
C ARG A 249 34.13 8.75 11.34
N GLU A 250 34.59 9.09 12.54
CA GLU A 250 34.66 10.49 12.95
C GLU A 250 35.71 11.14 12.07
N THR A 251 35.33 12.18 11.34
CA THR A 251 36.33 13.02 10.68
C THR A 251 37.17 13.61 11.81
N PRO A 252 38.46 13.26 11.91
CA PRO A 252 39.29 13.80 12.98
C PRO A 252 39.24 15.32 12.89
N GLU A 253 39.21 15.99 14.04
CA GLU A 253 39.28 17.44 14.07
C GLU A 253 40.50 17.88 13.25
N PHE A 254 40.30 18.79 12.28
CA PHE A 254 41.39 19.27 11.46
C PHE A 254 42.33 20.07 12.37
N THR A 255 43.44 19.46 12.75
CA THR A 255 44.39 20.09 13.67
C THR A 255 45.38 20.94 12.90
N THR A 256 46.09 20.33 11.96
CA THR A 256 47.06 21.01 11.11
C THR A 256 47.18 20.32 9.76
N GLY A 257 47.41 21.09 8.69
CA GLY A 257 47.80 20.59 7.37
C GLY A 257 48.86 21.50 6.75
N ALA A 258 49.86 20.91 6.10
CA ALA A 258 50.85 21.67 5.32
C ALA A 258 50.46 21.68 3.84
N TYR A 259 50.73 22.80 3.16
CA TYR A 259 50.64 22.88 1.71
C TYR A 259 51.94 23.38 1.10
N GLU A 260 52.18 22.96 -0.14
CA GLU A 260 53.23 23.47 -1.00
C GLU A 260 52.59 23.81 -2.34
N VAL A 261 52.70 25.07 -2.77
CA VAL A 261 52.25 25.50 -4.08
C VAL A 261 53.45 26.02 -4.84
N GLU A 262 53.76 25.35 -5.95
CA GLU A 262 54.90 25.69 -6.80
C GLU A 262 54.82 27.16 -7.26
N GLY A 263 55.89 27.91 -7.01
CA GLY A 263 55.97 29.35 -7.31
C GLY A 263 55.27 30.29 -6.33
N VAL A 264 54.56 29.77 -5.31
CA VAL A 264 53.85 30.56 -4.30
C VAL A 264 54.43 30.35 -2.89
N GLY A 265 54.88 29.13 -2.58
CA GLY A 265 55.58 28.79 -1.32
C GLY A 265 54.92 27.66 -0.54
N THR A 266 55.51 27.37 0.63
CA THR A 266 54.98 26.41 1.61
C THR A 266 54.31 27.12 2.77
N GLY A 267 53.32 26.48 3.38
CA GLY A 267 52.62 27.02 4.55
C GLY A 267 51.94 25.94 5.38
N GLU A 268 51.64 26.26 6.62
CA GLU A 268 50.83 25.42 7.51
C GLU A 268 49.48 26.09 7.76
N VAL A 269 48.42 25.29 7.76
CA VAL A 269 47.05 25.68 8.07
C VAL A 269 46.64 24.90 9.31
N SER A 270 46.30 25.60 10.38
CA SER A 270 45.69 25.01 11.57
C SER A 270 44.17 25.21 11.55
N GLY A 271 43.41 24.21 12.01
CA GLY A 271 41.95 24.33 12.20
C GLY A 271 41.55 24.96 13.51
#